data_AF-A0A2H6EQG1-F1
#
_entry.id   AF-A0A2H6EQG1-F1
#
_cell.length_a   1.000
_cell.length_b   1.000
_cell.length_c   1.000
_cell.angle_alpha   90.00
_cell.angle_beta   90.00
_cell.angle_gamma   90.00
#
_symmetry.space_group_name_H-M   'P 1'
#
loop_
_entity.id
_entity.type
_entity.pdbx_description
1 polymer ?
#
loop_
_entity_poly.entity_id
_entity_poly.type
_entity_poly.pdbx_seq_one_letter_code
_entity_poly.pdbx_strand_id
1 'polypeptide(L)'
;MPIFIAYDSADLWSNKSLFTVDENGKPETVAGVPPDYFSPTGQLWGNPLYKWDLMEKNNFAWWKKRLSKMYEFVDIVRIDHFRGLDAFWEIPGDAPTAEKGRWVKAPGEKLFKEIRKELGDVPILAEDLGVITKSVEELRDSFGFPGMKILQFAFGENGDKNFLPHNHIKNCVVYSGTHDNDTTRGFFEAEKNNNSGVYQWAQKYLNYYGDDMVHEIIRTAYASVANIVIIPMQDILNLGTDARMNFPGRPGGNWTWRFSWDQITGSLTAHFNEMTKLYERPPKIIKKEEIEVADK
;
A
#
# COMPACT_ATOMS: atom_id res chain seq x y z
N MET A 1 -1.27 -6.03 -6.53
CA MET A 1 -2.31 -6.23 -7.55
C MET A 1 -3.16 -4.98 -7.60
N PRO A 2 -3.13 -4.19 -8.68
CA PRO A 2 -4.05 -3.08 -8.90
C PRO A 2 -5.51 -3.53 -8.69
N ILE A 3 -6.35 -2.76 -7.99
CA ILE A 3 -7.77 -3.12 -7.88
C ILE A 3 -8.39 -3.18 -9.26
N PHE A 4 -8.30 -2.12 -10.06
CA PHE A 4 -8.88 -2.06 -11.41
C PHE A 4 -7.95 -2.64 -12.48
N ILE A 5 -8.53 -3.09 -13.57
CA ILE A 5 -7.79 -3.52 -14.77
C ILE A 5 -7.59 -2.35 -15.72
N ALA A 6 -6.62 -2.44 -16.63
CA ALA A 6 -6.52 -1.47 -17.72
C ALA A 6 -7.71 -1.61 -18.69
N TYR A 7 -8.13 -0.51 -19.30
CA TYR A 7 -9.15 -0.53 -20.35
C TYR A 7 -8.72 -1.40 -21.53
N ASP A 8 -7.53 -1.14 -22.07
CA ASP A 8 -6.96 -1.96 -23.15
C ASP A 8 -6.32 -3.23 -22.58
N SER A 9 -7.16 -4.22 -22.26
CA SER A 9 -6.74 -5.48 -21.67
C SER A 9 -7.57 -6.67 -22.16
N ALA A 10 -6.94 -7.86 -22.18
CA ALA A 10 -7.62 -9.11 -22.45
C ALA A 10 -8.70 -9.42 -21.40
N ASP A 11 -8.51 -8.97 -20.15
CA ASP A 11 -9.48 -9.10 -19.07
C ASP A 11 -10.80 -8.40 -19.42
N LEU A 12 -10.74 -7.14 -19.88
CA LEU A 12 -11.93 -6.40 -20.32
C LEU A 12 -12.52 -7.04 -21.59
N TRP A 13 -11.69 -7.29 -22.60
CA TRP A 13 -12.14 -7.80 -23.89
C TRP A 13 -12.93 -9.11 -23.77
N SER A 14 -12.44 -10.04 -22.95
CA SER A 14 -13.06 -11.37 -22.77
C SER A 14 -14.21 -11.40 -21.77
N ASN A 15 -14.37 -10.36 -20.93
CA ASN A 15 -15.37 -10.34 -19.86
C ASN A 15 -16.18 -9.03 -19.81
N LYS A 16 -16.43 -8.38 -20.96
CA LYS A 16 -17.08 -7.06 -21.06
C LYS A 16 -18.32 -6.90 -20.17
N SER A 17 -19.14 -7.95 -20.05
CA SER A 17 -20.36 -7.95 -19.23
C SER A 17 -20.12 -7.68 -17.75
N LEU A 18 -18.90 -7.89 -17.24
CA LEU A 18 -18.53 -7.65 -15.85
C LEU A 18 -18.01 -6.22 -15.60
N PHE A 19 -17.95 -5.37 -16.62
CA PHE A 19 -17.35 -4.05 -16.55
C PHE A 19 -18.27 -2.95 -17.10
N THR A 20 -18.03 -1.70 -16.69
CA THR A 20 -18.81 -0.50 -17.06
C THR A 20 -18.48 0.02 -18.46
N VAL A 21 -18.60 -0.87 -19.45
CA VAL A 21 -18.53 -0.55 -20.87
C VAL A 21 -19.80 -0.99 -21.59
N ASP A 22 -20.11 -0.32 -22.70
CA ASP A 22 -21.21 -0.70 -23.59
C ASP A 22 -20.83 -1.88 -24.51
N GLU A 23 -21.74 -2.30 -25.40
CA GLU A 23 -21.54 -3.40 -26.35
C GLU A 23 -20.34 -3.17 -27.30
N ASN A 24 -20.12 -1.90 -27.67
CA ASN A 24 -19.01 -1.47 -28.51
C ASN A 24 -17.70 -1.32 -27.72
N GLY A 25 -17.75 -1.45 -26.40
CA GLY A 25 -16.62 -1.29 -25.49
C GLY A 25 -16.41 0.16 -25.02
N LYS A 26 -17.28 1.10 -25.36
CA LYS A 26 -17.13 2.49 -24.90
C LYS A 26 -17.34 2.56 -23.38
N PRO A 27 -16.47 3.25 -22.62
CA PRO A 27 -16.67 3.44 -21.18
C PRO A 27 -17.99 4.16 -20.86
N GLU A 28 -18.80 3.55 -20.00
CA GLU A 28 -20.00 4.16 -19.40
C GLU A 28 -19.57 5.00 -18.19
N THR A 29 -18.73 4.41 -17.34
CA THR A 29 -18.10 5.05 -16.19
C THR A 29 -16.67 4.53 -16.02
N VAL A 30 -15.83 5.34 -15.39
CA VAL A 30 -14.41 5.09 -15.18
C VAL A 30 -13.97 5.38 -13.75
N ALA A 31 -12.86 4.74 -13.36
CA ALA A 31 -12.26 4.89 -12.05
C ALA A 31 -11.47 6.19 -11.88
N GLY A 32 -11.38 6.62 -10.62
CA GLY A 32 -10.53 7.70 -10.18
C GLY A 32 -10.64 7.92 -8.68
N VAL A 33 -10.22 9.09 -8.23
CA VAL A 33 -10.44 9.59 -6.87
C VAL A 33 -10.95 11.04 -6.92
N PRO A 34 -11.79 11.44 -5.95
CA PRO A 34 -12.33 12.81 -5.93
C PRO A 34 -11.22 13.85 -5.70
N PRO A 35 -11.51 15.14 -5.93
CA PRO A 35 -10.68 16.22 -5.45
C PRO A 35 -10.34 16.10 -3.96
N ASP A 36 -9.08 16.39 -3.63
CA ASP A 36 -8.59 16.46 -2.26
C ASP A 36 -7.61 17.63 -2.09
N TYR A 37 -7.01 17.74 -0.91
CA TYR A 37 -6.05 18.80 -0.62
C TYR A 37 -4.78 18.75 -1.50
N PHE A 38 -4.46 17.59 -2.07
CA PHE A 38 -3.30 17.39 -2.94
C PHE A 38 -3.62 17.56 -4.43
N SER A 39 -4.86 17.28 -4.86
CA SER A 39 -5.31 17.45 -6.24
C SER A 39 -6.66 18.18 -6.33
N PRO A 40 -6.68 19.45 -6.77
CA PRO A 40 -7.91 20.23 -6.90
C PRO A 40 -8.96 19.64 -7.84
N THR A 41 -8.55 18.83 -8.82
CA THR A 41 -9.44 18.20 -9.81
C THR A 41 -9.59 16.69 -9.61
N GLY A 42 -9.04 16.16 -8.51
CA GLY A 42 -8.95 14.72 -8.24
C GLY A 42 -7.98 14.03 -9.20
N GLN A 43 -8.16 12.73 -9.40
CA GLN A 43 -7.37 11.98 -10.39
C GLN A 43 -8.30 11.12 -11.23
N LEU A 44 -8.25 11.32 -12.55
CA LEU A 44 -8.97 10.51 -13.53
C LEU A 44 -8.03 9.40 -14.02
N TRP A 45 -8.28 8.16 -13.59
CA TRP A 45 -7.41 7.03 -13.96
C TRP A 45 -7.85 6.36 -15.26
N GLY A 46 -9.15 6.42 -15.59
CA GLY A 46 -9.69 5.93 -16.86
C GLY A 46 -9.89 4.41 -16.93
N ASN A 47 -9.62 3.67 -15.85
CA ASN A 47 -9.91 2.23 -15.79
C ASN A 47 -11.43 1.98 -15.85
N PRO A 48 -11.88 0.89 -16.52
CA PRO A 48 -13.26 0.45 -16.38
C PRO A 48 -13.55 0.02 -14.94
N LEU A 49 -14.76 0.28 -14.47
CA LEU A 49 -15.25 -0.13 -13.17
C LEU A 49 -15.96 -1.48 -13.26
N TYR A 50 -16.19 -2.09 -12.10
CA TYR A 50 -16.87 -3.37 -11.99
C TYR A 50 -18.39 -3.23 -11.96
N LYS A 51 -19.09 -4.07 -12.73
CA LYS A 51 -20.53 -4.30 -12.56
C LYS A 51 -20.73 -5.30 -11.41
N TRP A 52 -20.56 -4.79 -10.18
CA TRP A 52 -20.55 -5.61 -8.95
C TRP A 52 -21.83 -6.42 -8.74
N ASP A 53 -22.97 -5.94 -9.20
CA ASP A 53 -24.25 -6.66 -9.17
C ASP A 53 -24.22 -7.92 -10.05
N LEU A 54 -23.54 -7.88 -11.20
CA LEU A 54 -23.35 -9.02 -12.09
C LEU A 54 -22.30 -9.99 -11.58
N MET A 55 -21.22 -9.46 -10.97
CA MET A 55 -20.23 -10.30 -10.29
C MET A 55 -20.81 -11.01 -9.08
N GLU A 56 -21.69 -10.37 -8.30
CA GLU A 56 -22.33 -11.01 -7.16
C GLU A 56 -23.22 -12.19 -7.60
N LYS A 57 -23.95 -12.06 -8.72
CA LYS A 57 -24.80 -13.14 -9.27
C LYS A 57 -24.05 -14.42 -9.61
N ASN A 58 -22.75 -14.35 -9.89
CA ASN A 58 -21.90 -15.52 -10.15
C ASN A 58 -20.92 -15.82 -9.01
N ASN A 59 -21.23 -15.37 -7.79
CA ASN A 59 -20.43 -15.57 -6.58
C ASN A 59 -18.98 -15.08 -6.76
N PHE A 60 -18.80 -13.97 -7.49
CA PHE A 60 -17.50 -13.33 -7.73
C PHE A 60 -16.48 -14.23 -8.43
N ALA A 61 -16.93 -15.11 -9.34
CA ALA A 61 -16.07 -16.11 -10.00
C ALA A 61 -14.81 -15.51 -10.65
N TRP A 62 -14.93 -14.33 -11.28
CA TRP A 62 -13.79 -13.64 -11.89
C TRP A 62 -12.72 -13.23 -10.87
N TRP A 63 -13.13 -12.66 -9.74
CA TRP A 63 -12.22 -12.25 -8.66
C TRP A 63 -11.53 -13.45 -7.99
N LYS A 64 -12.27 -14.54 -7.75
CA LYS A 64 -11.71 -15.77 -7.19
C LYS A 64 -10.66 -16.38 -8.12
N LYS A 65 -10.95 -16.44 -9.43
CA LYS A 65 -9.98 -16.88 -10.44
C LYS A 65 -8.74 -15.98 -10.48
N ARG A 66 -8.94 -14.65 -10.42
CA ARG A 66 -7.84 -13.68 -10.40
C ARG A 66 -6.91 -13.88 -9.21
N LEU A 67 -7.46 -14.00 -7.99
CA LEU A 67 -6.67 -14.24 -6.79
C LEU A 67 -6.01 -15.61 -6.79
N SER A 68 -6.75 -16.67 -7.14
CA SER A 68 -6.18 -18.02 -7.27
C SER A 68 -4.98 -18.03 -8.21
N LYS A 69 -5.05 -17.31 -9.34
CA LYS A 69 -3.92 -17.21 -10.27
C LYS A 69 -2.74 -16.43 -9.69
N MET A 70 -3.01 -15.36 -8.93
CA MET A 70 -1.93 -14.60 -8.27
C MET A 70 -1.16 -15.44 -7.25
N TYR A 71 -1.86 -16.29 -6.49
CA TYR A 71 -1.22 -17.17 -5.49
C TYR A 71 -0.37 -18.29 -6.09
N GLU A 72 -0.40 -18.50 -7.41
CA GLU A 72 0.61 -19.34 -8.08
C GLU A 72 1.99 -18.65 -8.16
N PHE A 73 2.06 -17.33 -7.98
CA PHE A 73 3.30 -16.54 -8.14
C PHE A 73 3.82 -15.90 -6.86
N VAL A 74 2.93 -15.62 -5.90
CA VAL A 74 3.29 -14.88 -4.68
C VAL A 74 2.61 -15.47 -3.45
N ASP A 75 3.28 -15.37 -2.31
CA ASP A 75 2.74 -15.82 -1.02
C ASP A 75 1.73 -14.82 -0.43
N ILE A 76 1.87 -13.52 -0.71
CA ILE A 76 0.98 -12.47 -0.18
C ILE A 76 0.59 -11.52 -1.31
N VAL A 77 -0.71 -11.26 -1.46
CA VAL A 77 -1.21 -10.29 -2.44
C VAL A 77 -1.51 -8.97 -1.75
N ARG A 78 -0.71 -7.93 -2.02
CA ARG A 78 -1.13 -6.54 -1.76
C ARG A 78 -2.24 -6.17 -2.75
N ILE A 79 -3.41 -5.80 -2.25
CA ILE A 79 -4.48 -5.20 -3.07
C ILE A 79 -4.33 -3.69 -2.99
N ASP A 80 -4.01 -3.09 -4.14
CA ASP A 80 -3.91 -1.65 -4.32
C ASP A 80 -5.29 -1.01 -4.27
N HIS A 81 -5.40 0.19 -3.70
CA HIS A 81 -6.64 0.93 -3.50
C HIS A 81 -7.74 0.07 -2.86
N PHE A 82 -7.40 -0.63 -1.77
CA PHE A 82 -8.27 -1.57 -1.08
C PHE A 82 -9.62 -0.95 -0.70
N ARG A 83 -9.63 0.34 -0.36
CA ARG A 83 -10.85 1.09 -0.05
C ARG A 83 -11.92 1.04 -1.14
N GLY A 84 -11.53 0.82 -2.41
CA GLY A 84 -12.45 0.62 -3.52
C GLY A 84 -13.35 -0.61 -3.40
N LEU A 85 -13.01 -1.54 -2.49
CA LEU A 85 -13.84 -2.70 -2.15
C LEU A 85 -14.91 -2.40 -1.08
N ASP A 86 -14.81 -1.27 -0.35
CA ASP A 86 -15.92 -0.72 0.45
C ASP A 86 -16.74 0.28 -0.38
N ALA A 87 -16.07 1.26 -0.99
CA ALA A 87 -16.68 2.23 -1.88
C ALA A 87 -15.68 2.77 -2.89
N PHE A 88 -16.06 2.94 -4.15
CA PHE A 88 -15.22 3.51 -5.20
C PHE A 88 -15.81 4.80 -5.75
N TRP A 89 -14.96 5.66 -6.30
CA TRP A 89 -15.37 6.90 -6.94
C TRP A 89 -15.68 6.61 -8.41
N GLU A 90 -16.95 6.72 -8.78
CA GLU A 90 -17.46 6.47 -10.12
C GLU A 90 -17.57 7.79 -10.89
N ILE A 91 -16.84 7.89 -12.01
CA ILE A 91 -16.82 9.09 -12.85
C ILE A 91 -17.50 8.77 -14.19
N PRO A 92 -18.33 9.65 -14.78
CA PRO A 92 -18.86 9.47 -16.12
C PRO A 92 -17.75 9.21 -17.15
N GLY A 93 -17.95 8.26 -18.07
CA GLY A 93 -16.90 7.78 -18.97
C GLY A 93 -16.36 8.82 -19.96
N ASP A 94 -17.09 9.90 -20.21
CA ASP A 94 -16.71 11.02 -21.07
C ASP A 94 -16.24 12.26 -20.30
N ALA A 95 -16.12 12.17 -18.96
CA ALA A 95 -15.71 13.29 -18.14
C ALA A 95 -14.22 13.65 -18.39
N PRO A 96 -13.89 14.95 -18.52
CA PRO A 96 -12.50 15.39 -18.69
C PRO A 96 -11.69 15.37 -17.37
N THR A 97 -12.36 15.38 -16.22
CA THR A 97 -11.76 15.41 -14.87
C THR A 97 -12.54 14.50 -13.91
N ALA A 98 -12.00 14.26 -12.71
CA ALA A 98 -12.62 13.41 -11.70
C ALA A 98 -13.63 14.14 -10.79
N GLU A 99 -13.85 15.44 -10.98
CA GLU A 99 -14.68 16.27 -10.10
C GLU A 99 -16.16 15.85 -10.08
N LYS A 100 -16.67 15.41 -11.23
CA LYS A 100 -18.10 15.06 -11.41
C LYS A 100 -18.39 13.58 -11.18
N GLY A 101 -17.74 12.97 -10.20
CA GLY A 101 -18.01 11.59 -9.81
C GLY A 101 -18.98 11.46 -8.63
N ARG A 102 -19.17 10.22 -8.18
CA ARG A 102 -19.92 9.88 -6.96
C ARG A 102 -19.34 8.66 -6.25
N TRP A 103 -19.50 8.59 -4.94
CA TRP A 103 -19.19 7.38 -4.19
C TRP A 103 -20.25 6.30 -4.42
N VAL A 104 -19.82 5.12 -4.87
CA VAL A 104 -20.66 3.93 -5.06
C VAL A 104 -20.15 2.82 -4.15
N LYS A 105 -21.06 2.18 -3.40
CA LYS A 105 -20.72 1.06 -2.51
C LYS A 105 -20.36 -0.19 -3.30
N ALA A 106 -19.27 -0.85 -2.90
CA ALA A 106 -18.86 -2.15 -3.40
C ALA A 106 -19.22 -3.25 -2.38
N PRO A 107 -19.49 -4.49 -2.83
CA PRO A 107 -19.88 -5.59 -1.95
C PRO A 107 -18.65 -6.30 -1.35
N GLY A 108 -17.65 -5.56 -0.84
CA GLY A 108 -16.38 -6.12 -0.37
C GLY A 108 -16.52 -7.22 0.68
N GLU A 109 -17.42 -7.07 1.64
CA GLU A 109 -17.66 -8.09 2.66
C GLU A 109 -18.19 -9.41 2.04
N LYS A 110 -19.11 -9.32 1.07
CA LYS A 110 -19.63 -10.50 0.37
C LYS A 110 -18.55 -11.14 -0.50
N LEU A 111 -17.77 -10.32 -1.19
CA LEU A 111 -16.63 -10.75 -1.99
C LEU A 111 -15.65 -11.58 -1.15
N PHE A 112 -15.19 -11.04 -0.02
CA PHE A 112 -14.21 -11.73 0.83
C PHE A 112 -14.79 -12.94 1.56
N LYS A 113 -16.08 -12.96 1.88
CA LYS A 113 -16.77 -14.18 2.36
C LYS A 113 -16.74 -15.30 1.32
N GLU A 114 -17.06 -15.00 0.05
CA GLU A 114 -17.01 -15.99 -1.02
C GLU A 114 -15.59 -16.42 -1.38
N ILE A 115 -14.61 -15.51 -1.32
CA ILE A 115 -13.19 -15.86 -1.46
C ILE A 115 -12.77 -16.83 -0.35
N ARG A 116 -13.08 -16.53 0.92
CA ARG A 116 -12.72 -17.40 2.06
C ARG A 116 -13.36 -18.78 1.92
N LYS A 117 -14.58 -18.86 1.42
CA LYS A 117 -15.30 -20.12 1.20
C LYS A 117 -14.63 -20.99 0.14
N GLU A 118 -14.07 -20.42 -0.92
CA GLU A 118 -13.49 -21.17 -2.05
C GLU A 118 -11.98 -21.39 -1.92
N LEU A 119 -11.24 -20.38 -1.46
CA LEU A 119 -9.78 -20.37 -1.41
C LEU A 119 -9.22 -20.50 0.02
N GLY A 120 -10.08 -20.47 1.05
CA GLY A 120 -9.65 -20.47 2.45
C GLY A 120 -9.15 -19.09 2.91
N ASP A 121 -8.43 -19.08 4.04
CA ASP A 121 -7.81 -17.85 4.55
C ASP A 121 -6.58 -17.50 3.71
N VAL A 122 -6.83 -16.73 2.63
CA VAL A 122 -5.79 -16.26 1.73
C VAL A 122 -5.13 -14.98 2.26
N PRO A 123 -3.79 -14.90 2.24
CA PRO A 123 -3.05 -13.75 2.76
C PRO A 123 -3.15 -12.55 1.82
N ILE A 124 -3.80 -11.50 2.32
CA ILE A 124 -4.00 -10.22 1.62
C ILE A 124 -3.43 -9.09 2.48
N LEU A 125 -2.69 -8.19 1.86
CA LEU A 125 -2.25 -6.93 2.45
C LEU A 125 -3.11 -5.81 1.85
N ALA A 126 -3.79 -5.04 2.70
CA ALA A 126 -4.63 -3.92 2.26
C ALA A 126 -3.79 -2.66 2.07
N GLU A 127 -3.72 -2.14 0.85
CA GLU A 127 -3.27 -0.76 0.64
C GLU A 127 -4.42 0.18 1.04
N ASP A 128 -4.29 0.74 2.23
CA ASP A 128 -5.28 1.57 2.91
C ASP A 128 -4.73 2.97 3.20
N LEU A 129 -4.09 3.59 2.21
CA LEU A 129 -3.58 4.96 2.30
C LEU A 129 -4.62 5.99 1.83
N GLY A 130 -4.39 7.25 2.17
CA GLY A 130 -5.29 8.36 1.88
C GLY A 130 -6.42 8.52 2.91
N VAL A 131 -7.53 9.14 2.51
CA VAL A 131 -8.67 9.34 3.41
C VAL A 131 -9.46 8.04 3.55
N ILE A 132 -9.26 7.36 4.67
CA ILE A 132 -9.90 6.09 5.03
C ILE A 132 -11.06 6.33 5.99
N THR A 133 -12.21 5.74 5.68
CA THR A 133 -13.39 5.76 6.55
C THR A 133 -13.37 4.56 7.50
N LYS A 134 -14.07 4.68 8.63
CA LYS A 134 -14.24 3.58 9.59
C LYS A 134 -14.75 2.28 8.92
N SER A 135 -15.64 2.39 7.93
CA SER A 135 -16.14 1.22 7.18
C SER A 135 -15.05 0.45 6.43
N VAL A 136 -14.03 1.15 5.92
CA VAL A 136 -12.89 0.52 5.25
C VAL A 136 -12.01 -0.19 6.27
N GLU A 137 -11.78 0.41 7.44
CA GLU A 137 -11.06 -0.23 8.54
C GLU A 137 -11.80 -1.47 9.05
N GLU A 138 -13.11 -1.39 9.25
CA GLU A 138 -13.96 -2.52 9.63
C GLU A 138 -13.92 -3.65 8.59
N LEU A 139 -13.92 -3.31 7.29
CA LEU A 139 -13.75 -4.29 6.21
C LEU A 139 -12.37 -4.95 6.25
N ARG A 140 -11.29 -4.19 6.46
CA ARG A 140 -9.93 -4.73 6.58
C ARG A 140 -9.80 -5.66 7.79
N ASP A 141 -10.24 -5.18 8.96
CA ASP A 141 -10.01 -5.82 10.25
C ASP A 141 -10.87 -7.07 10.44
N SER A 142 -12.10 -7.09 9.92
CA SER A 142 -12.99 -8.26 9.99
C SER A 142 -12.47 -9.49 9.25
N PHE A 143 -11.58 -9.31 8.27
CA PHE A 143 -10.90 -10.39 7.57
C PHE A 143 -9.44 -10.57 8.01
N GLY A 144 -8.96 -9.77 8.97
CA GLY A 144 -7.62 -9.88 9.53
C GLY A 144 -6.50 -9.41 8.60
N PHE A 145 -6.81 -8.59 7.59
CA PHE A 145 -5.80 -8.12 6.64
C PHE A 145 -4.91 -7.04 7.28
N PRO A 146 -3.57 -7.11 7.17
CA PRO A 146 -2.71 -6.02 7.61
C PRO A 146 -2.87 -4.79 6.70
N GLY A 147 -2.97 -3.62 7.33
CA GLY A 147 -2.87 -2.32 6.66
C GLY A 147 -1.43 -1.85 6.51
N MET A 148 -1.23 -0.72 5.84
CA MET A 148 0.07 -0.12 5.57
C MET A 148 0.39 1.05 6.51
N LYS A 149 1.67 1.21 6.84
CA LYS A 149 2.20 2.37 7.57
C LYS A 149 3.40 2.96 6.85
N ILE A 150 3.33 4.24 6.46
CA ILE A 150 4.39 4.90 5.70
C ILE A 150 5.06 5.97 6.57
N LEU A 151 6.31 5.76 6.96
CA LEU A 151 7.00 6.67 7.87
C LEU A 151 7.18 8.08 7.29
N GLN A 152 7.38 8.23 5.98
CA GLN A 152 7.44 9.56 5.34
C GLN A 152 6.17 10.41 5.54
N PHE A 153 5.01 9.80 5.81
CA PHE A 153 3.77 10.53 6.10
C PHE A 153 3.58 10.87 7.58
N ALA A 154 4.44 10.36 8.46
CA ALA A 154 4.26 10.45 9.91
C ALA A 154 4.73 11.77 10.51
N PHE A 155 5.77 12.37 9.93
CA PHE A 155 6.51 13.47 10.55
C PHE A 155 5.98 14.86 10.16
N GLY A 156 6.16 15.84 11.05
CA GLY A 156 5.71 17.22 10.87
C GLY A 156 4.46 17.55 11.68
N GLU A 157 4.15 18.85 11.84
CA GLU A 157 2.98 19.29 12.59
C GLU A 157 1.66 18.78 11.99
N ASN A 158 1.61 18.69 10.66
CA ASN A 158 0.49 18.17 9.89
C ASN A 158 0.69 16.71 9.45
N GLY A 159 1.71 16.02 9.98
CA GLY A 159 1.93 14.61 9.71
C GLY A 159 0.78 13.76 10.24
N ASP A 160 0.46 12.67 9.54
CA ASP A 160 -0.61 11.77 9.99
C ASP A 160 -0.09 10.89 11.14
N LYS A 161 -0.65 11.15 12.33
CA LYS A 161 -0.32 10.48 13.58
C LYS A 161 -0.50 8.97 13.50
N ASN A 162 -1.38 8.45 12.63
CA ASN A 162 -1.58 7.02 12.42
C ASN A 162 -0.34 6.32 11.86
N PHE A 163 0.60 7.06 11.26
CA PHE A 163 1.86 6.54 10.74
C PHE A 163 3.03 6.65 11.73
N LEU A 164 2.85 7.30 12.88
CA LEU A 164 3.88 7.36 13.92
C LEU A 164 4.06 5.97 14.58
N PRO A 165 5.30 5.49 14.77
CA PRO A 165 5.59 4.17 15.32
C PRO A 165 4.84 3.80 16.62
N HIS A 166 4.67 4.74 17.55
CA HIS A 166 3.96 4.47 18.81
C HIS A 166 2.44 4.25 18.64
N ASN A 167 1.87 4.56 17.47
CA ASN A 167 0.47 4.30 17.12
C ASN A 167 0.30 3.08 16.21
N HIS A 168 1.40 2.38 15.89
CA HIS A 168 1.31 1.15 15.09
C HIS A 168 0.66 0.02 15.89
N ILE A 169 -0.01 -0.88 15.17
CA ILE A 169 -0.48 -2.16 15.70
C ILE A 169 0.38 -3.29 15.15
N LYS A 170 0.31 -4.50 15.72
CA LYS A 170 1.08 -5.64 15.20
C LYS A 170 0.69 -6.03 13.78
N ASN A 171 -0.61 -6.09 13.50
CA ASN A 171 -1.14 -6.49 12.19
C ASN A 171 -1.08 -5.33 11.18
N CYS A 172 0.12 -4.84 10.90
CA CYS A 172 0.37 -3.90 9.82
C CYS A 172 1.73 -4.18 9.16
N VAL A 173 1.95 -3.54 8.03
CA VAL A 173 3.23 -3.52 7.31
C VAL A 173 3.76 -2.11 7.30
N VAL A 174 4.93 -1.90 7.89
CA VAL A 174 5.59 -0.59 7.90
C VAL A 174 6.59 -0.47 6.75
N TYR A 175 6.62 0.72 6.15
CA TYR A 175 7.51 1.13 5.09
C TYR A 175 8.21 2.43 5.49
N SER A 176 9.44 2.63 5.05
CA SER A 176 10.04 3.98 5.03
C SER A 176 9.25 4.87 4.05
N GLY A 177 9.19 4.41 2.80
CA GLY A 177 8.38 4.93 1.70
C GLY A 177 7.96 3.79 0.76
N THR A 178 7.06 4.06 -0.17
CA THR A 178 6.68 3.15 -1.25
C THR A 178 7.38 3.52 -2.56
N HIS A 179 7.03 2.84 -3.65
CA HIS A 179 7.51 3.19 -4.99
C HIS A 179 6.91 4.51 -5.54
N ASP A 180 5.79 4.97 -4.98
CA ASP A 180 5.15 6.26 -5.33
C ASP A 180 5.73 7.44 -4.55
N ASN A 181 6.43 7.15 -3.46
CA ASN A 181 7.14 8.13 -2.65
C ASN A 181 8.49 8.48 -3.27
N ASP A 182 9.05 9.62 -2.87
CA ASP A 182 10.47 9.85 -3.06
C ASP A 182 11.28 8.88 -2.17
N THR A 183 12.57 8.72 -2.48
CA THR A 183 13.54 8.15 -1.54
C THR A 183 13.49 8.91 -0.22
N THR A 184 13.81 8.24 0.88
CA THR A 184 13.79 8.88 2.19
C THR A 184 14.82 10.01 2.28
N ARG A 185 15.97 9.86 1.61
CA ARG A 185 16.95 10.94 1.49
C ARG A 185 16.37 12.12 0.71
N GLY A 186 15.86 11.88 -0.50
CA GLY A 186 15.29 12.91 -1.36
C GLY A 186 14.14 13.66 -0.70
N PHE A 187 13.26 12.94 0.00
CA PHE A 187 12.19 13.51 0.82
C PHE A 187 12.76 14.48 1.86
N PHE A 188 13.67 14.04 2.74
CA PHE A 188 14.18 14.90 3.81
C PHE A 188 15.07 16.05 3.30
N GLU A 189 15.79 15.87 2.20
CA GLU A 189 16.52 16.95 1.53
C GLU A 189 15.55 18.02 0.99
N ALA A 190 14.45 17.62 0.37
CA ALA A 190 13.41 18.54 -0.08
C ALA A 190 12.76 19.28 1.10
N GLU A 191 12.40 18.58 2.18
CA GLU A 191 11.82 19.20 3.39
C GLU A 191 12.77 20.20 4.06
N LYS A 192 14.08 19.91 4.09
CA LYS A 192 15.11 20.86 4.55
C LYS A 192 15.16 22.08 3.65
N ASN A 193 15.25 21.89 2.34
CA ASN A 193 15.37 22.98 1.37
C ASN A 193 14.13 23.90 1.38
N ASN A 194 12.95 23.31 1.61
CA ASN A 194 11.69 24.04 1.70
C ASN A 194 11.44 24.68 3.07
N ASN A 195 12.30 24.45 4.07
CA ASN A 195 12.12 24.90 5.46
C ASN A 195 10.74 24.56 6.04
N SER A 196 10.20 23.37 5.74
CA SER A 196 8.85 22.97 6.16
C SER A 196 8.73 22.67 7.67
N GLY A 197 9.87 22.50 8.36
CA GLY A 197 9.93 22.06 9.75
C GLY A 197 9.82 20.54 9.95
N VAL A 198 9.50 19.77 8.90
CA VAL A 198 9.34 18.30 8.97
C VAL A 198 10.63 17.61 9.40
N TYR A 199 11.78 18.02 8.85
CA TYR A 199 13.08 17.44 9.23
C TYR A 199 13.39 17.65 10.71
N GLN A 200 13.25 18.88 11.22
CA GLN A 200 13.50 19.19 12.64
C GLN A 200 12.50 18.49 13.55
N TRP A 201 11.25 18.32 13.11
CA TRP A 201 10.24 17.55 13.82
C TRP A 201 10.65 16.08 13.92
N ALA A 202 11.07 15.47 12.81
CA ALA A 202 11.56 14.09 12.78
C ALA A 202 12.77 13.90 13.70
N GLN A 203 13.75 14.82 13.68
CA GLN A 203 14.89 14.78 14.60
C GLN A 203 14.46 14.74 16.07
N LYS A 204 13.50 15.59 16.47
CA LYS A 204 12.97 15.61 17.84
C LYS A 204 12.23 14.33 18.19
N TYR A 205 11.37 13.84 17.30
CA TYR A 205 10.60 12.62 17.52
C TYR A 205 11.49 11.39 17.69
N LEU A 206 12.51 11.28 16.83
CA LEU A 206 13.46 10.17 16.82
C LEU A 206 14.57 10.33 17.86
N ASN A 207 14.69 11.53 18.44
CA ASN A 207 15.84 11.94 19.26
C ASN A 207 17.18 11.67 18.55
N TYR A 208 17.24 11.99 17.25
CA TYR A 208 18.39 11.76 16.39
C TYR A 208 18.80 13.04 15.68
N TYR A 209 20.07 13.42 15.84
CA TYR A 209 20.64 14.67 15.30
C TYR A 209 21.88 14.44 14.44
N GLY A 210 22.10 13.20 13.98
CA GLY A 210 23.17 12.84 13.06
C GLY A 210 22.89 13.25 11.60
N ASP A 211 23.73 12.75 10.70
CA ASP A 211 23.72 13.04 9.27
C ASP A 211 22.99 11.99 8.43
N ASP A 212 22.77 10.77 8.95
CA ASP A 212 22.10 9.68 8.24
C ASP A 212 20.66 9.45 8.73
N MET A 213 19.78 10.40 8.40
CA MET A 213 18.34 10.28 8.69
C MET A 213 17.71 9.04 8.02
N VAL A 214 18.23 8.60 6.87
CA VAL A 214 17.70 7.41 6.18
C VAL A 214 17.93 6.18 7.04
N HIS A 215 19.14 5.99 7.56
CA HIS A 215 19.42 4.90 8.47
C HIS A 215 18.52 4.92 9.70
N GLU A 216 18.30 6.09 10.30
CA GLU A 216 17.46 6.24 11.49
C GLU A 216 15.99 5.89 11.22
N ILE A 217 15.48 6.22 10.04
CA ILE A 217 14.12 5.86 9.61
C ILE A 217 14.01 4.35 9.41
N ILE A 218 15.01 3.72 8.79
CA ILE A 218 15.03 2.26 8.64
C ILE A 218 15.09 1.59 10.02
N ARG A 219 15.96 2.08 10.91
CA ARG A 219 16.06 1.61 12.30
C ARG A 219 14.73 1.70 13.02
N THR A 220 14.01 2.81 12.83
CA THR A 220 12.68 3.05 13.40
C THR A 220 11.63 2.08 12.86
N ALA A 221 11.63 1.81 11.56
CA ALA A 221 10.76 0.79 10.97
C ALA A 221 11.02 -0.59 11.57
N TYR A 222 12.30 -0.99 11.68
CA TYR A 222 12.71 -2.24 12.31
C TYR A 222 12.32 -2.32 13.79
N ALA A 223 12.43 -1.22 14.54
CA ALA A 223 12.07 -1.17 15.96
C ALA A 223 10.55 -1.11 16.23
N SER A 224 9.73 -0.88 15.20
CA SER A 224 8.27 -0.79 15.34
C SER A 224 7.63 -2.12 15.76
N VAL A 225 6.37 -2.06 16.21
CA VAL A 225 5.59 -3.28 16.55
C VAL A 225 5.01 -3.99 15.33
N ALA A 226 5.15 -3.44 14.11
CA ALA A 226 4.61 -4.01 12.89
C ALA A 226 5.17 -5.41 12.62
N ASN A 227 4.32 -6.36 12.21
CA ASN A 227 4.73 -7.72 11.89
C ASN A 227 5.68 -7.79 10.69
N ILE A 228 5.52 -6.90 9.71
CA ILE A 228 6.33 -6.86 8.49
C ILE A 228 6.94 -5.47 8.32
N VAL A 229 8.23 -5.44 7.97
CA VAL A 229 8.95 -4.21 7.60
C VAL A 229 9.42 -4.36 6.16
N ILE A 230 9.13 -3.36 5.33
CA ILE A 230 9.56 -3.34 3.93
C ILE A 230 10.28 -2.03 3.66
N ILE A 231 11.55 -2.12 3.26
CA ILE A 231 12.39 -0.98 2.92
C ILE A 231 12.70 -1.02 1.42
N PRO A 232 12.42 0.05 0.66
CA PRO A 232 12.84 0.15 -0.74
C PRO A 232 14.36 0.02 -0.87
N MET A 233 14.82 -0.63 -1.94
CA MET A 233 16.26 -0.81 -2.18
C MET A 233 16.99 0.54 -2.31
N GLN A 234 16.32 1.58 -2.78
CA GLN A 234 16.86 2.95 -2.82
C GLN A 234 17.24 3.47 -1.44
N ASP A 235 16.45 3.17 -0.40
CA ASP A 235 16.74 3.58 0.96
C ASP A 235 17.84 2.71 1.59
N ILE A 236 17.88 1.42 1.27
CA ILE A 236 18.99 0.51 1.64
C ILE A 236 20.32 1.04 1.09
N LEU A 237 20.32 1.53 -0.15
CA LEU A 237 21.47 2.13 -0.82
C LEU A 237 21.68 3.62 -0.47
N ASN A 238 20.78 4.19 0.35
CA ASN A 238 20.78 5.59 0.75
C ASN A 238 20.93 6.54 -0.47
N LEU A 239 20.06 6.39 -1.46
CA LEU A 239 20.06 7.19 -2.70
C LEU A 239 19.11 8.39 -2.61
N GLY A 240 19.33 9.41 -3.44
CA GLY A 240 18.51 10.62 -3.51
C GLY A 240 17.34 10.52 -4.50
N THR A 241 16.71 11.67 -4.79
CA THR A 241 15.53 11.77 -5.69
C THR A 241 15.76 11.25 -7.10
N ASP A 242 17.00 11.22 -7.58
CA ASP A 242 17.38 10.64 -8.87
C ASP A 242 17.05 9.13 -8.96
N ALA A 243 16.91 8.46 -7.81
CA ALA A 243 16.52 7.05 -7.72
C ALA A 243 15.02 6.81 -7.50
N ARG A 244 14.18 7.86 -7.47
CA ARG A 244 12.74 7.72 -7.28
C ARG A 244 12.11 6.84 -8.37
N MET A 245 11.28 5.87 -7.96
CA MET A 245 10.71 4.88 -8.87
C MET A 245 9.55 5.42 -9.69
N ASN A 246 8.59 6.10 -9.05
CA ASN A 246 7.43 6.67 -9.71
C ASN A 246 7.09 8.06 -9.16
N PHE A 247 6.68 8.96 -10.05
CA PHE A 247 6.08 10.24 -9.74
C PHE A 247 4.58 10.17 -10.10
N PRO A 248 3.68 9.95 -9.13
CA PRO A 248 2.24 9.93 -9.38
C PRO A 248 1.78 11.19 -10.14
N GLY A 249 0.91 11.01 -11.13
CA GLY A 249 0.43 12.09 -12.00
C GLY A 249 1.36 12.46 -13.16
N ARG A 250 2.59 11.96 -13.21
CA ARG A 250 3.51 12.17 -14.34
C ARG A 250 3.38 11.02 -15.35
N PRO A 251 3.10 11.27 -16.65
CA PRO A 251 2.84 10.21 -17.62
C PRO A 251 4.10 9.46 -18.11
N GLY A 252 5.31 9.99 -17.89
CA GLY A 252 6.54 9.40 -18.41
C GLY A 252 7.79 9.73 -17.60
N GLY A 253 8.81 8.89 -17.73
CA GLY A 253 10.06 8.96 -16.96
C GLY A 253 10.06 8.16 -15.66
N ASN A 254 9.00 7.39 -15.40
CA ASN A 254 8.86 6.51 -14.23
C ASN A 254 9.29 5.07 -14.55
N TRP A 255 9.49 4.26 -13.52
CA TRP A 255 9.76 2.81 -13.60
C TRP A 255 11.08 2.45 -14.29
N THR A 256 12.04 3.38 -14.30
CA THR A 256 13.33 3.24 -14.99
C THR A 256 14.51 2.99 -14.06
N TRP A 257 14.36 3.25 -12.75
CA TRP A 257 15.44 3.05 -11.79
C TRP A 257 15.85 1.58 -11.71
N ARG A 258 17.16 1.33 -11.64
CA ARG A 258 17.77 0.01 -11.51
C ARG A 258 18.97 0.11 -10.58
N PHE A 259 19.17 -0.92 -9.78
CA PHE A 259 20.41 -1.09 -9.03
C PHE A 259 21.38 -2.01 -9.78
N SER A 260 22.65 -1.98 -9.38
CA SER A 260 23.68 -2.93 -9.78
C SER A 260 24.30 -3.62 -8.57
N TRP A 261 24.75 -4.86 -8.75
CA TRP A 261 25.23 -5.70 -7.63
C TRP A 261 26.52 -5.18 -6.98
N ASP A 262 27.32 -4.40 -7.70
CA ASP A 262 28.50 -3.72 -7.16
C ASP A 262 28.16 -2.67 -6.09
N GLN A 263 26.92 -2.17 -6.06
CA GLN A 263 26.44 -1.29 -4.98
C GLN A 263 26.21 -2.05 -3.66
N ILE A 264 26.09 -3.38 -3.71
CA ILE A 264 25.83 -4.23 -2.54
C ILE A 264 27.17 -4.73 -1.98
N THR A 265 27.73 -3.96 -1.06
CA THR A 265 28.99 -4.30 -0.40
C THR A 265 28.79 -5.29 0.75
N GLY A 266 29.85 -6.02 1.10
CA GLY A 266 29.81 -6.93 2.26
C GLY A 266 29.50 -6.22 3.59
N SER A 267 29.95 -4.97 3.75
CA SER A 267 29.61 -4.15 4.93
C SER A 267 28.14 -3.78 4.97
N LEU A 268 27.53 -3.44 3.82
CA LEU A 268 26.10 -3.16 3.72
C LEU A 268 25.25 -4.37 4.12
N THR A 269 25.60 -5.56 3.60
CA THR A 269 24.91 -6.80 3.95
C THR A 269 25.08 -7.14 5.44
N ALA A 270 26.29 -6.98 5.98
CA ALA A 270 26.56 -7.24 7.40
C ALA A 270 25.74 -6.31 8.31
N HIS A 271 25.66 -5.03 7.96
CA HIS A 271 24.90 -4.02 8.69
C HIS A 271 23.41 -4.37 8.80
N PHE A 272 22.73 -4.66 7.67
CA PHE A 272 21.31 -5.01 7.72
C PHE A 272 21.05 -6.40 8.31
N ASN A 273 21.99 -7.33 8.18
CA ASN A 273 21.93 -8.61 8.91
C ASN A 273 22.02 -8.41 10.43
N GLU A 274 22.85 -7.47 10.89
CA GLU A 274 22.88 -7.11 12.31
C GLU A 274 21.56 -6.47 12.75
N MET A 275 21.01 -5.55 11.97
CA MET A 275 19.70 -4.94 12.26
C MET A 275 18.57 -5.96 12.38
N THR A 276 18.48 -6.92 11.44
CA THR A 276 17.46 -7.99 11.51
C THR A 276 17.59 -8.82 12.78
N LYS A 277 18.81 -9.14 13.23
CA LYS A 277 19.06 -9.87 14.48
C LYS A 277 18.72 -9.03 15.72
N LEU A 278 19.14 -7.76 15.73
CA LEU A 278 18.95 -6.85 16.86
C LEU A 278 17.47 -6.61 17.15
N TYR A 279 16.66 -6.45 16.10
CA TYR A 279 15.22 -6.19 16.21
C TYR A 279 14.37 -7.47 16.07
N GLU A 280 14.99 -8.64 16.09
CA GLU A 280 14.33 -9.95 16.00
C GLU A 280 13.35 -10.03 14.80
N ARG A 281 13.87 -9.87 13.59
CA ARG A 281 13.12 -9.97 12.33
C ARG A 281 13.72 -11.07 11.43
N PRO A 282 13.16 -12.29 11.43
CA PRO A 282 11.92 -12.71 12.09
C PRO A 282 12.08 -12.90 13.61
N PRO A 283 10.97 -12.80 14.38
CA PRO A 283 11.00 -12.98 15.83
C PRO A 283 11.40 -14.40 16.20
N LYS A 284 12.09 -14.55 17.34
CA LYS A 284 12.42 -15.89 17.85
C LYS A 284 11.15 -16.66 18.13
N ILE A 285 11.11 -17.92 17.71
CA ILE A 285 10.01 -18.84 18.05
C ILE A 285 10.10 -19.13 19.55
N ILE A 286 9.20 -18.54 20.33
CA ILE A 286 9.05 -18.87 21.75
C ILE A 286 8.32 -20.21 21.81
N LYS A 287 9.03 -21.29 22.13
CA LYS A 287 8.39 -22.56 22.48
C LYS A 287 7.64 -22.33 23.80
N LYS A 288 6.32 -22.55 23.80
CA LYS A 288 5.55 -22.57 25.05
C LYS A 288 6.01 -23.77 25.87
N GLU A 289 6.72 -23.53 26.95
CA GLU A 289 6.92 -24.55 27.97
C GLU A 289 5.58 -24.71 28.71
N GLU A 290 5.05 -25.93 28.73
CA GLU A 290 3.93 -26.26 29.60
C GLU A 290 4.43 -26.20 31.04
N ILE A 291 3.97 -25.19 31.77
CA ILE A 291 4.20 -25.13 33.22
C ILE A 291 3.27 -26.18 33.83
N GLU A 292 3.81 -27.37 34.14
CA GLU A 292 3.12 -28.35 34.98
C GLU A 292 2.92 -27.73 36.37
N VAL A 293 1.68 -27.32 36.65
CA VAL A 293 1.28 -26.90 37.99
C VAL A 293 1.10 -28.19 38.80
N ALA A 294 2.02 -28.47 39.70
CA ALA A 294 1.86 -29.58 40.63
C ALA A 294 0.65 -29.32 41.53
N ASP A 295 -0.34 -30.21 41.47
CA ASP A 295 -1.47 -30.24 42.40
C ASP A 295 -0.94 -30.41 43.83
N LYS A 296 -1.33 -29.50 44.73
CA LYS A 296 -1.03 -29.56 46.18
C LYS A 296 -2.07 -30.38 46.93
#